data_AF-X1GML1-F1
#
_entry.id   AF-X1GML1-F1
#
_cell.length_a   1.000
_cell.length_b   1.000
_cell.length_c   1.000
_cell.angle_alpha   90.00
_cell.angle_beta   90.00
_cell.angle_gamma   90.00
#
_symmetry.space_group_name_H-M   'P 1'
#
loop_
_entity.id
_entity.type
_entity.pdbx_description
1 polymer ?
#
loop_
_entity_poly.entity_id
_entity_poly.type
_entity_poly.pdbx_seq_one_letter_code
_entity_poly.pdbx_strand_id
1 'polypeptide(L)' 'MSERLGIVVSGSLNKGVEVKLDSSAPIEDMAVGRFVTIEGQKRRFFGMITDVSLGVIDQKLTLTPPDVSDPFIAEVLA' A
#
# COMPACT_ATOMS: atom_id res chain seq x y z
N MET A 1 18.78 4.82 9.77
CA MET A 1 17.59 4.34 10.50
C MET A 1 16.69 3.63 9.50
N SER A 2 16.08 2.50 9.84
CA SER A 2 15.05 1.90 8.97
C SER A 2 13.78 2.72 9.16
N GLU A 3 13.31 3.35 8.10
CA GLU A 3 12.05 4.07 8.13
C GLU A 3 10.88 3.09 8.11
N ARG A 4 9.86 3.34 8.92
CA ARG A 4 8.67 2.50 8.97
C ARG A 4 7.85 2.77 7.72
N LEU A 5 7.61 1.73 6.93
CA LEU A 5 6.84 1.84 5.69
C LEU A 5 5.33 1.71 5.91
N GLY A 6 4.91 0.97 6.93
CA GLY A 6 3.50 0.69 7.16
C GLY A 6 3.26 -0.42 8.19
N ILE A 7 2.05 -0.99 8.13
CA ILE A 7 1.61 -2.10 8.99
C ILE A 7 1.13 -3.29 8.17
N VAL A 8 1.50 -4.49 8.61
CA VAL A 8 0.95 -5.74 8.07
C VAL A 8 -0.51 -5.86 8.47
N VAL A 9 -1.40 -6.03 7.51
CA VAL A 9 -2.85 -6.13 7.72
C VAL A 9 -3.42 -7.52 7.40
N SER A 10 -2.73 -8.28 6.55
CA SER A 10 -3.14 -9.63 6.15
C SER A 10 -1.92 -10.46 5.74
N GLY A 11 -2.07 -11.78 5.73
CA GLY A 11 -1.03 -12.66 5.20
C GLY A 11 -1.47 -14.10 5.06
N SER A 12 -0.93 -14.79 4.05
CA SER A 12 -1.11 -16.21 3.82
C SER A 12 0.10 -16.81 3.10
N LEU A 13 0.25 -18.13 3.17
CA LEU A 13 1.36 -18.83 2.51
C LEU A 13 1.35 -18.64 0.98
N ASN A 14 0.16 -18.60 0.38
CA ASN A 14 0.00 -18.52 -1.07
C ASN A 14 -0.06 -17.09 -1.63
N LYS A 15 -0.52 -16.11 -0.85
CA LYS A 15 -0.64 -14.70 -1.28
C LYS A 15 0.47 -13.81 -0.75
N GLY A 16 1.28 -14.30 0.17
CA GLY A 16 2.30 -13.49 0.83
C GLY A 16 1.70 -12.63 1.93
N VAL A 17 2.25 -11.43 2.12
CA VAL A 17 1.88 -10.50 3.20
C VAL A 17 1.38 -9.20 2.59
N GLU A 18 0.26 -8.71 3.09
CA GLU A 18 -0.31 -7.44 2.67
C GLU A 18 0.00 -6.36 3.71
N VAL A 19 0.51 -5.23 3.23
CA VAL A 19 0.94 -4.12 4.06
C VAL A 19 0.17 -2.87 3.66
N LYS A 20 -0.48 -2.24 4.63
CA LYS A 20 -1.02 -0.89 4.45
C LYS A 20 0.11 0.10 4.72
N LEU A 21 0.49 0.85 3.68
CA LEU A 21 1.51 1.89 3.78
C LEU A 21 1.03 3.04 4.67
N ASP A 22 1.97 3.63 5.42
CA ASP A 22 1.71 4.88 6.14
C ASP A 22 1.62 6.03 5.12
N SER A 23 0.84 7.07 5.43
CA SER A 23 0.67 8.23 4.54
C SER A 23 1.95 9.05 4.32
N SER A 24 2.94 8.89 5.21
CA SER A 24 4.26 9.52 5.09
C SER A 24 5.27 8.67 4.34
N ALA A 25 4.93 7.43 3.96
CA ALA A 25 5.87 6.55 3.28
C ALA A 25 6.13 7.05 1.85
N PRO A 26 7.39 7.06 1.36
CA PRO A 26 7.71 7.50 0.01
C PRO A 26 7.20 6.49 -1.02
N ILE A 27 6.08 6.78 -1.65
CA ILE A 27 5.39 5.88 -2.60
C ILE A 27 6.26 5.61 -3.83
N GLU A 28 7.02 6.61 -4.28
CA GLU A 28 7.95 6.52 -5.40
C GLU A 28 9.04 5.48 -5.18
N ASP A 29 9.38 5.20 -3.93
CA ASP A 29 10.34 4.17 -3.56
C ASP A 29 9.69 2.78 -3.43
N MET A 30 8.36 2.65 -3.48
CA MET A 30 7.64 1.37 -3.35
C MET A 30 7.50 0.66 -4.70
N ALA A 31 8.61 0.48 -5.41
CA ALA A 31 8.60 -0.21 -6.70
C ALA A 31 8.53 -1.75 -6.54
N VAL A 32 7.82 -2.40 -7.46
CA VAL A 32 7.86 -3.87 -7.59
C VAL A 32 9.30 -4.36 -7.79
N GLY A 33 9.64 -5.47 -7.14
CA GLY A 33 11.00 -6.01 -7.13
C GLY A 33 11.90 -5.42 -6.03
N ARG A 34 11.48 -4.34 -5.36
CA ARG A 34 12.22 -3.82 -4.21
C ARG A 34 12.12 -4.78 -3.03
N PHE A 35 13.24 -4.96 -2.35
CA PHE A 35 13.29 -5.74 -1.12
C PHE A 35 12.96 -4.91 0.11
N VAL A 36 12.23 -5.52 1.03
CA VAL A 36 11.80 -4.93 2.30
C VAL A 36 12.06 -5.89 3.44
N THR A 37 12.17 -5.34 4.66
CA THR A 37 12.28 -6.14 5.88
C THR A 37 10.99 -6.03 6.68
N ILE A 38 10.40 -7.18 7.02
CA ILE A 38 9.25 -7.25 7.92
C ILE A 38 9.79 -7.58 9.31
N GLU A 39 9.60 -6.65 10.25
CA GLU A 39 10.04 -6.83 11.63
C GLU A 39 9.00 -7.60 12.44
N GLY A 40 9.33 -8.83 12.83
CA GLY A 40 8.59 -9.61 13.82
C GLY A 40 9.24 -9.51 15.20
N GLN A 41 8.52 -9.95 16.24
CA GLN A 41 9.01 -9.85 17.63
C GLN A 41 10.33 -10.60 17.89
N LYS A 42 10.56 -11.71 17.18
CA LYS A 42 11.73 -12.58 17.38
C LYS A 42 12.68 -12.63 16.20
N ARG A 43 12.17 -12.31 15.00
CA ARG A 43 12.88 -12.52 13.73
C ARG A 43 12.49 -11.43 12.76
N ARG A 44 13.43 -11.12 11.87
CA ARG A 44 13.20 -10.31 10.69
C ARG A 44 12.99 -11.23 9.51
N PHE A 45 12.01 -10.89 8.69
CA PHE A 45 11.71 -11.60 7.46
C PHE A 45 12.09 -10.71 6.29
N PHE A 46 12.64 -11.32 5.25
CA PHE A 46 12.96 -10.64 4.02
C PHE A 46 11.83 -10.85 3.03
N GLY A 47 11.30 -9.78 2.48
CA GLY A 47 10.22 -9.78 1.51
C GLY A 47 10.61 -9.01 0.26
N MET A 48 9.89 -9.28 -0.82
CA MET A 48 9.97 -8.51 -2.06
C MET A 48 8.58 -7.94 -2.34
N ILE A 49 8.53 -6.66 -2.71
CA ILE A 49 7.29 -6.04 -3.17
C ILE A 49 6.92 -6.68 -4.51
N THR A 50 5.79 -7.36 -4.55
CA THR A 50 5.29 -8.02 -5.77
C THR A 50 4.27 -7.18 -6.51
N ASP A 51 3.56 -6.30 -5.80
CA ASP A 51 2.52 -5.44 -6.34
C ASP A 51 2.32 -4.23 -5.42
N VAL A 52 1.85 -3.10 -5.97
CA VAL A 52 1.43 -1.91 -5.22
C VAL A 52 0.12 -1.40 -5.81
N SER A 53 -0.89 -1.26 -4.96
CA SER A 53 -2.22 -0.84 -5.36
C SER A 53 -2.80 0.20 -4.39
N LEU A 54 -3.69 1.05 -4.92
CA LEU A 54 -4.48 1.96 -4.11
C LEU A 54 -5.73 1.23 -3.63
N GLY A 55 -5.81 0.97 -2.32
CA GLY A 55 -6.98 0.36 -1.72
C GLY A 55 -8.14 1.35 -1.67
N VAL A 56 -9.26 1.01 -2.34
CA VAL A 56 -10.52 1.75 -2.23
C VAL A 56 -11.49 1.00 -1.32
N ILE A 57 -12.21 1.74 -0.47
CA ILE A 57 -13.30 1.20 0.36
C ILE A 57 -14.49 0.72 -0.48
N ASP A 58 -14.70 1.32 -1.64
CA ASP A 58 -15.71 0.88 -2.61
C ASP A 58 -15.05 0.62 -3.97
N GLN A 59 -15.04 -0.64 -4.41
CA GLN A 59 -14.51 -1.05 -5.71
C GLN A 59 -15.23 -0.40 -6.89
N LYS A 60 -16.45 0.12 -6.69
CA LYS A 60 -17.15 0.90 -7.73
C LYS A 60 -16.43 2.19 -8.07
N LEU A 61 -15.68 2.81 -7.15
CA LEU A 61 -14.87 3.99 -7.46
C LEU A 61 -13.76 3.69 -8.48
N THR A 62 -13.24 2.45 -8.51
CA THR A 62 -12.23 2.05 -9.50
C THR A 62 -12.86 1.78 -10.88
N LEU A 63 -14.10 1.33 -10.92
CA LEU A 63 -14.82 0.98 -12.16
C LEU A 63 -15.55 2.17 -12.79
N THR A 64 -15.96 3.14 -11.97
CA THR A 64 -16.61 4.36 -12.41
C THR A 64 -15.93 5.51 -11.66
N PRO A 65 -14.78 6.00 -12.18
CA PRO A 65 -14.13 7.14 -11.58
C PRO A 65 -15.15 8.30 -11.52
N PRO A 66 -15.32 8.94 -10.35
CA PRO A 66 -16.24 10.05 -10.24
C PRO A 66 -15.73 11.20 -11.11
N ASP A 67 -16.66 12.01 -11.62
CA ASP A 67 -16.33 13.09 -12.52
C ASP A 67 -15.50 14.16 -11.78
N VAL A 68 -14.20 14.18 -12.07
CA VAL A 68 -13.22 15.12 -11.49
C VAL A 68 -13.38 16.55 -12.03
N SER A 69 -14.35 16.80 -12.92
CA SER A 69 -14.75 18.16 -13.26
C SER A 69 -15.57 18.85 -12.16
N ASP A 70 -16.08 18.09 -11.18
CA ASP A 70 -16.64 18.65 -9.95
C ASP A 70 -15.49 19.06 -8.98
N PRO A 71 -15.37 20.35 -8.61
CA PRO A 71 -14.33 20.84 -7.72
C PRO A 71 -14.30 20.14 -6.35
N PHE A 72 -15.45 19.71 -5.84
CA PHE A 72 -15.56 19.06 -4.54
C PHE A 72 -15.06 17.61 -4.59
N ILE A 73 -15.29 16.92 -5.71
CA ILE A 73 -14.78 15.56 -5.93
C ILE A 73 -13.26 15.57 -6.07
N ALA A 74 -12.71 16.58 -6.74
CA ALA A 74 -11.25 16.74 -6.87
C ALA A 74 -10.56 16.98 -5.51
N GLU A 75 -11.18 17.73 -4.61
CA GLU A 75 -10.63 18.04 -3.28
C GLU A 75 -10.62 16.82 -2.34
N VAL A 76 -11.58 15.91 -2.48
CA VAL A 76 -11.69 14.71 -1.61
C VAL A 76 -10.81 13.55 -2.09
N LEU A 77 -10.41 13.54 -3.37
CA LEU A 77 -9.59 12.48 -3.96
C LEU A 77 -8.08 12.79 -4.00
N ALA A 78 -7.68 14.05 -3.74
CA ALA A 78 -6.29 14.50 -3.74
C ALA A 78 -5.53 14.13 -2.46
#